data_AF-A0A8T4IST2-F1
#
_entry.id   AF-A0A8T4IST2-F1
#
_cell.length_a   1.000
_cell.length_b   1.000
_cell.length_c   1.000
_cell.angle_alpha   90.00
_cell.angle_beta   90.00
_cell.angle_gamma   90.00
#
_symmetry.space_group_name_H-M   'P 1'
#
loop_
_entity.id
_entity.type
_entity.pdbx_description
1 polymer ?
#
loop_
_entity_poly.entity_id
_entity_poly.type
_entity_poly.pdbx_seq_one_letter_code
_entity_poly.pdbx_strand_id
1 'polypeptide(L)'
;MFSSLASRAVHGTWRWAQRAGAVTADRPGPHAFRRIGEGSRLAFPQGTVFGAPWIEIGDHCVIGQEVTLTAGMMPDLDLGPDTVLRLGNGVVLGRGSHVIADTSVTFGDDVFCGPYVYVTSTNHSYDDPEEPVGRQWPRTAPVEIGGGSWLGAGAVVLPGARLGRNVVVAAGAVVRGEVPDHAVVAGAPARVVRRWDPERGWQPPLRTPPPVPIPEGVTPEQLVALSDPPVCDAVRDAVRDAGRDTGTASGGTLDRTAEER
;
A
#
# COMPACT_ATOMS: atom_id res chain seq x y z
N MET A 1 -9.58 28.52 -31.44
CA MET A 1 -9.34 27.28 -32.23
C MET A 1 -7.90 26.77 -32.17
N PHE A 2 -6.86 27.61 -32.28
CA PHE A 2 -5.45 27.16 -32.21
C PHE A 2 -5.05 26.44 -30.90
N SER A 3 -5.66 26.81 -29.77
CA SER A 3 -5.37 26.21 -28.45
C SER A 3 -5.78 24.72 -28.32
N SER A 4 -6.84 24.27 -29.00
CA SER A 4 -7.30 22.89 -28.85
C SER A 4 -6.45 21.88 -29.62
N LEU A 5 -5.90 22.27 -30.78
CA LEU A 5 -5.01 21.40 -31.56
C LEU A 5 -3.67 21.20 -30.87
N ALA A 6 -3.08 22.29 -30.36
CA ALA A 6 -1.85 22.23 -29.57
C ALA A 6 -2.03 21.37 -28.31
N SER A 7 -3.11 21.58 -27.55
CA SER A 7 -3.44 20.74 -26.38
C SER A 7 -3.57 19.26 -26.74
N ARG A 8 -4.33 18.93 -27.80
CA ARG A 8 -4.47 17.53 -28.26
C ARG A 8 -3.13 16.92 -28.65
N ALA A 9 -2.26 17.67 -29.32
CA ALA A 9 -0.93 17.22 -29.69
C ALA A 9 -0.08 16.93 -28.44
N VAL A 10 -0.04 17.85 -27.47
CA VAL A 10 0.70 17.66 -26.20
C VAL A 10 0.22 16.40 -25.47
N HIS A 11 -1.09 16.25 -25.27
CA HIS A 11 -1.62 15.06 -24.60
C HIS A 11 -1.42 13.78 -25.43
N GLY A 12 -1.44 13.88 -26.76
CA GLY A 12 -1.12 12.78 -27.66
C GLY A 12 0.32 12.30 -27.49
N THR A 13 1.27 13.22 -27.55
CA THR A 13 2.70 12.97 -27.34
C THR A 13 2.97 12.41 -25.95
N TRP A 14 2.36 12.97 -24.91
CA TRP A 14 2.53 12.48 -23.54
C TRP A 14 1.99 11.06 -23.36
N ARG A 15 0.81 10.74 -23.90
CA ARG A 15 0.28 9.37 -23.88
C ARG A 15 1.16 8.40 -24.65
N TRP A 16 1.73 8.82 -25.77
CA TRP A 16 2.71 8.02 -26.50
C TRP A 16 3.95 7.76 -25.64
N ALA A 17 4.51 8.80 -25.01
CA ALA A 17 5.67 8.68 -24.13
C ALA A 17 5.40 7.73 -22.95
N GLN A 18 4.24 7.84 -22.29
CA GLN A 18 3.86 6.93 -21.20
C GLN A 18 3.75 5.46 -21.64
N ARG A 19 3.26 5.19 -22.86
CA ARG A 19 3.18 3.83 -23.40
C ARG A 19 4.56 3.30 -23.78
N ALA A 20 5.36 4.14 -24.44
CA ALA A 20 6.69 3.77 -24.93
C ALA A 20 7.68 3.57 -23.79
N GLY A 21 7.71 4.47 -22.80
CA GLY A 21 8.63 4.43 -21.68
C GLY A 21 8.25 3.47 -20.56
N ALA A 22 7.06 2.86 -20.59
CA ALA A 22 6.69 1.86 -19.60
C ALA A 22 7.58 0.62 -19.72
N VAL A 23 8.05 0.11 -18.59
CA VAL A 23 8.89 -1.09 -18.49
C VAL A 23 7.99 -2.28 -18.24
N THR A 24 8.19 -3.36 -18.99
CA THR A 24 7.40 -4.60 -18.93
C THR A 24 8.33 -5.81 -19.13
N ALA A 25 7.85 -7.02 -18.88
CA ALA A 25 8.63 -8.24 -19.18
C ALA A 25 9.09 -8.30 -20.65
N ASP A 26 8.21 -7.99 -21.59
CA ASP A 26 8.52 -8.01 -23.03
C ASP A 26 9.37 -6.83 -23.50
N ARG A 27 9.35 -5.73 -22.72
CA ARG A 27 10.07 -4.48 -23.03
C ARG A 27 10.67 -3.94 -21.74
N PRO A 28 11.78 -4.52 -21.25
CA PRO A 28 12.41 -4.08 -20.00
C PRO A 28 13.12 -2.72 -20.15
N GLY A 29 13.23 -2.21 -21.38
CA GLY A 29 13.88 -0.93 -21.66
C GLY A 29 15.38 -0.99 -21.34
N PRO A 30 15.94 0.02 -20.66
CA PRO A 30 17.36 0.06 -20.32
C PRO A 30 17.73 -0.79 -19.10
N HIS A 31 16.77 -1.34 -18.37
CA HIS A 31 17.03 -1.99 -17.09
C HIS A 31 17.28 -3.48 -17.28
N ALA A 32 18.42 -3.96 -16.77
CA ALA A 32 18.73 -5.38 -16.64
C ALA A 32 18.20 -5.90 -15.30
N PHE A 33 16.88 -5.95 -15.12
CA PHE A 33 16.28 -6.57 -13.94
C PHE A 33 16.68 -8.04 -13.86
N ARG A 34 16.86 -8.56 -12.64
CA ARG A 34 17.07 -10.01 -12.44
C ARG A 34 15.94 -10.82 -13.05
N ARG A 35 14.71 -10.35 -12.82
CA ARG A 35 13.49 -10.90 -13.40
C ARG A 35 12.41 -9.83 -13.43
N ILE A 36 11.64 -9.78 -14.52
CA ILE A 36 10.32 -9.17 -14.56
C ILE A 36 9.34 -10.24 -15.02
N GLY A 37 8.35 -10.53 -14.19
CA GLY A 37 7.34 -11.53 -14.46
C GLY A 37 6.33 -11.14 -15.54
N GLU A 38 5.62 -12.13 -16.08
CA GLU A 38 4.62 -11.94 -17.11
C GLU A 38 3.52 -10.98 -16.64
N GLY A 39 3.05 -10.10 -17.52
CA GLY A 39 2.00 -9.13 -17.20
C GLY A 39 2.41 -8.02 -16.23
N SER A 40 3.64 -8.02 -15.71
CA SER A 40 4.15 -6.98 -14.83
C SER A 40 4.54 -5.72 -15.60
N ARG A 41 4.26 -4.56 -14.99
CA ARG A 41 4.49 -3.27 -15.62
C ARG A 41 4.88 -2.18 -14.63
N LEU A 42 5.91 -1.42 -14.97
CA LEU A 42 6.26 -0.15 -14.33
C LEU A 42 5.83 1.00 -15.24
N ALA A 43 4.95 1.86 -14.72
CA ALA A 43 4.47 3.02 -15.44
C ALA A 43 5.56 4.10 -15.58
N PHE A 44 5.58 4.76 -16.73
CA PHE A 44 6.49 5.86 -17.01
C PHE A 44 5.87 7.22 -16.61
N PRO A 45 6.66 8.18 -16.09
CA PRO A 45 8.09 8.07 -15.78
C PRO A 45 8.35 7.20 -14.55
N GLN A 46 9.46 6.46 -14.55
CA GLN A 46 9.95 5.76 -13.36
C GLN A 46 10.57 6.76 -12.38
N GLY A 47 10.63 6.39 -11.10
CA GLY A 47 11.55 7.03 -10.16
C GLY A 47 12.97 6.53 -10.40
N THR A 48 13.81 6.60 -9.37
CA THR A 48 15.17 6.05 -9.46
C THR A 48 15.10 4.53 -9.50
N VAL A 49 15.76 3.92 -10.47
CA VAL A 49 15.95 2.46 -10.52
C VAL A 49 17.45 2.18 -10.58
N PHE A 50 17.99 1.56 -9.53
CA PHE A 50 19.38 1.11 -9.50
C PHE A 50 19.50 -0.26 -8.86
N GLY A 51 20.58 -0.99 -9.19
CA GLY A 51 20.76 -2.37 -8.73
C GLY A 51 19.78 -3.35 -9.37
N ALA A 52 19.26 -3.04 -10.56
CA ALA A 52 18.28 -3.88 -11.27
C ALA A 52 18.66 -5.38 -11.34
N PRO A 53 19.93 -5.79 -11.54
CA PRO A 53 20.33 -7.20 -11.56
C PRO A 53 20.07 -7.98 -10.25
N TRP A 54 19.73 -7.29 -9.16
CA TRP A 54 19.39 -7.85 -7.85
C TRP A 54 17.92 -7.63 -7.46
N ILE A 55 17.10 -7.12 -8.38
CA ILE A 55 15.67 -6.87 -8.20
C ILE A 55 14.87 -7.91 -8.99
N GLU A 56 14.02 -8.67 -8.30
CA GLU A 56 13.03 -9.56 -8.91
C GLU A 56 11.62 -9.00 -8.74
N ILE A 57 10.90 -8.93 -9.85
CA ILE A 57 9.49 -8.57 -9.90
C ILE A 57 8.72 -9.82 -10.34
N GLY A 58 7.75 -10.22 -9.52
CA GLY A 58 6.81 -11.31 -9.79
C GLY A 58 5.93 -11.06 -11.00
N ASP A 59 4.96 -11.95 -11.22
CA ASP A 59 3.98 -11.86 -12.31
C ASP A 59 2.84 -10.90 -11.92
N HIS A 60 2.24 -10.25 -12.92
CA HIS A 60 1.07 -9.37 -12.78
C HIS A 60 1.22 -8.21 -11.79
N CYS A 61 2.44 -7.71 -11.57
CA CYS A 61 2.71 -6.57 -10.71
C CYS A 61 2.39 -5.24 -11.41
N VAL A 62 1.80 -4.31 -10.67
CA VAL A 62 1.48 -2.96 -11.15
C VAL A 62 2.28 -1.95 -10.35
N ILE A 63 3.31 -1.40 -10.97
CA ILE A 63 4.19 -0.40 -10.35
C ILE A 63 3.84 0.98 -10.92
N GLY A 64 3.37 1.86 -10.06
CA GLY A 64 2.92 3.20 -10.41
C GLY A 64 4.03 4.11 -10.95
N GLN A 65 3.63 5.29 -11.42
CA GLN A 65 4.59 6.30 -11.86
C GLN A 65 5.46 6.78 -10.70
N GLU A 66 6.67 7.21 -11.00
CA GLU A 66 7.61 7.82 -10.05
C GLU A 66 7.94 6.92 -8.86
N VAL A 67 7.75 5.61 -9.01
CA VAL A 67 8.19 4.63 -8.00
C VAL A 67 9.70 4.44 -8.12
N THR A 68 10.36 4.52 -6.98
CA THR A 68 11.80 4.28 -6.82
C THR A 68 12.02 2.86 -6.31
N LEU A 69 12.86 2.09 -7.00
CA LEU A 69 13.26 0.73 -6.62
C LEU A 69 14.78 0.66 -6.60
N THR A 70 15.34 0.30 -5.44
CA THR A 70 16.80 0.24 -5.30
C THR A 70 17.24 -1.04 -4.64
N ALA A 71 18.38 -1.56 -5.10
CA ALA A 71 19.11 -2.64 -4.45
C ALA A 71 20.58 -2.22 -4.29
N GLY A 72 21.08 -2.24 -3.06
CA GLY A 72 22.42 -1.79 -2.68
C GLY A 72 22.45 -0.36 -2.13
N MET A 73 23.57 0.01 -1.50
CA MET A 73 23.77 1.34 -0.90
C MET A 73 24.13 2.41 -1.93
N MET A 74 24.80 2.00 -3.01
CA MET A 74 25.28 2.87 -4.07
C MET A 74 25.10 2.18 -5.44
N PRO A 75 24.98 2.94 -6.54
CA PRO A 75 25.06 2.39 -7.88
C PRO A 75 26.36 1.62 -8.12
N ASP A 76 26.33 0.66 -9.04
CA ASP A 76 27.49 -0.08 -9.56
C ASP A 76 28.24 -0.98 -8.55
N LEU A 77 27.66 -1.24 -7.38
CA LEU A 77 28.13 -2.26 -6.45
C LEU A 77 27.73 -3.66 -6.91
N ASP A 78 28.66 -4.61 -6.84
CA ASP A 78 28.34 -6.04 -6.93
C ASP A 78 27.80 -6.53 -5.57
N LEU A 79 26.53 -6.93 -5.54
CA LEU A 79 25.85 -7.41 -4.33
C LEU A 79 25.87 -8.95 -4.22
N GLY A 80 26.60 -9.64 -5.12
CA GLY A 80 26.70 -11.10 -5.13
C GLY A 80 25.58 -11.78 -5.94
N PRO A 81 25.35 -13.09 -5.76
CA PRO A 81 24.43 -13.85 -6.62
C PRO A 81 22.95 -13.74 -6.21
N ASP A 82 22.65 -13.22 -5.01
CA ASP A 82 21.34 -13.33 -4.38
C ASP A 82 20.42 -12.15 -4.69
N THR A 83 19.11 -12.38 -4.68
CA THR A 83 18.12 -11.30 -4.82
C THR A 83 18.12 -10.42 -3.57
N VAL A 84 18.16 -9.10 -3.75
CA VAL A 84 18.11 -8.12 -2.64
C VAL A 84 16.71 -7.55 -2.48
N LEU A 85 16.03 -7.21 -3.58
CA LEU A 85 14.64 -6.78 -3.57
C LEU A 85 13.78 -7.79 -4.31
N ARG A 86 12.82 -8.40 -3.61
CA ARG A 86 11.87 -9.35 -4.17
C ARG A 86 10.45 -8.82 -4.01
N LEU A 87 9.77 -8.63 -5.13
CA LEU A 87 8.31 -8.47 -5.17
C LEU A 87 7.69 -9.79 -5.60
N GLY A 88 6.76 -10.32 -4.81
CA GLY A 88 5.92 -11.45 -5.18
C GLY A 88 5.00 -11.14 -6.36
N ASN A 89 4.05 -12.03 -6.63
CA ASN A 89 3.07 -11.88 -7.70
C ASN A 89 1.96 -10.90 -7.29
N GLY A 90 1.36 -10.20 -8.25
CA GLY A 90 0.20 -9.33 -7.99
C GLY A 90 0.51 -8.11 -7.12
N VAL A 91 1.79 -7.78 -6.89
CA VAL A 91 2.17 -6.63 -6.05
C VAL A 91 1.81 -5.33 -6.75
N VAL A 92 1.14 -4.44 -6.02
CA VAL A 92 0.80 -3.09 -6.49
C VAL A 92 1.55 -2.05 -5.68
N LEU A 93 2.39 -1.25 -6.33
CA LEU A 93 3.03 -0.09 -5.72
C LEU A 93 2.39 1.19 -6.23
N GLY A 94 1.72 1.93 -5.34
CA GLY A 94 1.13 3.22 -5.66
C GLY A 94 2.18 4.25 -6.09
N ARG A 95 1.76 5.25 -6.87
CA ARG A 95 2.61 6.33 -7.38
C ARG A 95 3.51 6.93 -6.29
N GLY A 96 4.77 7.20 -6.64
CA GLY A 96 5.72 7.90 -5.76
C GLY A 96 6.21 7.07 -4.57
N SER A 97 5.91 5.77 -4.53
CA SER A 97 6.41 4.88 -3.48
C SER A 97 7.91 4.63 -3.65
N HIS A 98 8.59 4.37 -2.54
CA HIS A 98 10.03 4.12 -2.50
C HIS A 98 10.29 2.79 -1.81
N VAL A 99 11.06 1.93 -2.45
CA VAL A 99 11.54 0.67 -1.86
C VAL A 99 13.05 0.67 -1.91
N ILE A 100 13.66 0.90 -0.74
CA ILE A 100 15.10 1.10 -0.56
C ILE A 100 15.71 -0.13 0.11
N ALA A 101 16.39 -0.97 -0.67
CA ALA A 101 16.91 -2.25 -0.21
C ALA A 101 18.45 -2.27 -0.20
N ASP A 102 19.08 -1.79 0.88
CA ASP A 102 20.53 -1.99 1.12
C ASP A 102 20.82 -3.44 1.57
N THR A 103 19.83 -4.09 2.13
CA THR A 103 19.78 -5.53 2.43
C THR A 103 18.40 -6.06 2.04
N SER A 104 18.08 -7.32 2.35
CA SER A 104 16.89 -7.97 1.79
C SER A 104 15.58 -7.25 2.15
N VAL A 105 14.78 -6.96 1.12
CA VAL A 105 13.40 -6.49 1.24
C VAL A 105 12.52 -7.43 0.42
N THR A 106 11.54 -8.05 1.09
CA THR A 106 10.65 -9.04 0.46
C THR A 106 9.19 -8.67 0.66
N PHE A 107 8.45 -8.61 -0.45
CA PHE A 107 7.00 -8.55 -0.47
C PHE A 107 6.48 -9.93 -0.90
N GLY A 108 5.53 -10.47 -0.14
CA GLY A 108 4.77 -11.64 -0.57
C GLY A 108 3.82 -11.32 -1.73
N ASP A 109 3.04 -12.32 -2.11
CA ASP A 109 2.04 -12.19 -3.18
C ASP A 109 0.87 -11.29 -2.75
N ASP A 110 0.24 -10.62 -3.71
CA ASP A 110 -0.96 -9.79 -3.53
C ASP A 110 -0.80 -8.70 -2.45
N VAL A 111 0.39 -8.09 -2.36
CA VAL A 111 0.61 -6.92 -1.49
C VAL A 111 0.23 -5.65 -2.25
N PHE A 112 -0.68 -4.87 -1.67
CA PHE A 112 -1.15 -3.61 -2.24
C PHE A 112 -0.64 -2.44 -1.43
N CYS A 113 -0.04 -1.47 -2.09
CA CYS A 113 0.43 -0.22 -1.50
C CYS A 113 -0.31 0.96 -2.11
N GLY A 114 -0.83 1.83 -1.24
CA GLY A 114 -1.28 3.17 -1.63
C GLY A 114 -0.12 4.02 -2.16
N PRO A 115 -0.40 5.25 -2.62
CA PRO A 115 0.64 6.14 -3.08
C PRO A 115 1.58 6.57 -1.95
N TYR A 116 2.82 6.87 -2.31
CA TYR A 116 3.87 7.42 -1.42
C TYR A 116 4.20 6.53 -0.22
N VAL A 117 4.08 5.21 -0.34
CA VAL A 117 4.58 4.27 0.68
C VAL A 117 6.11 4.26 0.64
N TYR A 118 6.74 4.29 1.82
CA TYR A 118 8.20 4.23 1.96
C TYR A 118 8.61 2.97 2.70
N VAL A 119 9.37 2.09 2.07
CA VAL A 119 9.91 0.87 2.66
C VAL A 119 11.42 0.94 2.59
N THR A 120 12.11 0.76 3.73
CA THR A 120 13.57 0.79 3.78
C THR A 120 14.13 -0.31 4.65
N SER A 121 15.23 -0.93 4.20
CA SER A 121 16.04 -1.84 5.00
C SER A 121 17.24 -1.17 5.66
N THR A 122 17.39 0.15 5.49
CA THR A 122 18.53 0.94 5.98
C THR A 122 18.09 2.19 6.74
N ASN A 123 18.89 2.58 7.73
CA ASN A 123 18.79 3.86 8.41
C ASN A 123 20.16 4.30 8.93
N HIS A 124 20.35 5.59 9.15
CA HIS A 124 21.59 6.08 9.76
C HIS A 124 21.70 5.63 11.23
N SER A 125 22.92 5.30 11.64
CA SER A 125 23.27 5.22 13.05
C SER A 125 23.52 6.61 13.61
N TYR A 126 23.46 6.71 14.94
CA TYR A 126 23.74 7.93 15.70
C TYR A 126 24.40 7.54 17.03
N ASP A 127 25.21 6.47 16.99
CA ASP A 127 25.78 5.84 18.18
C ASP A 127 26.89 6.69 18.79
N ASP A 128 27.67 7.39 17.95
CA ASP A 128 28.68 8.37 18.39
C ASP A 128 28.08 9.79 18.32
N PRO A 129 27.92 10.51 19.45
CA PRO A 129 27.40 11.87 19.46
C PRO A 129 28.38 12.92 18.91
N GLU A 130 29.67 12.60 18.79
CA GLU A 130 30.70 13.54 18.33
C GLU A 130 30.95 13.47 16.82
N GLU A 131 30.51 12.41 16.15
CA GLU A 131 30.63 12.24 14.69
C GLU A 131 29.31 12.62 13.99
N PRO A 132 29.33 13.41 12.90
CA PRO A 132 28.13 13.68 12.11
C PRO A 132 27.42 12.39 11.68
N VAL A 133 26.10 12.32 11.90
CA VAL A 133 25.25 11.16 11.57
C VAL A 133 25.48 10.62 10.14
N GLY A 134 25.66 11.51 9.17
CA GLY A 134 25.91 11.13 7.77
C GLY A 134 27.27 10.49 7.48
N ARG A 135 28.20 10.52 8.45
CA ARG A 135 29.53 9.88 8.36
C ARG A 135 29.61 8.58 9.16
N GLN A 136 28.60 8.28 9.99
CA GLN A 136 28.52 7.04 10.72
C GLN A 136 27.95 5.91 9.84
N TRP A 137 28.43 4.69 10.06
CA TRP A 137 28.00 3.52 9.27
C TRP A 137 26.52 3.21 9.50
N PRO A 138 25.69 2.98 8.46
CA PRO A 138 24.26 2.76 8.62
C PRO A 138 23.96 1.45 9.37
N ARG A 139 22.77 1.40 9.98
CA ARG A 139 22.17 0.17 10.52
C ARG A 139 21.20 -0.38 9.49
N THR A 140 21.46 -1.60 9.05
CA THR A 140 20.61 -2.32 8.10
C THR A 140 19.94 -3.51 8.77
N ALA A 141 18.71 -3.80 8.37
CA ALA A 141 17.99 -4.99 8.80
C ALA A 141 16.94 -5.37 7.74
N PRO A 142 16.78 -6.68 7.45
CA PRO A 142 15.79 -7.15 6.48
C PRO A 142 14.37 -6.67 6.77
N VAL A 143 13.58 -6.48 5.71
CA VAL A 143 12.15 -6.18 5.80
C VAL A 143 11.34 -7.24 5.08
N GLU A 144 10.31 -7.74 5.75
CA GLU A 144 9.41 -8.77 5.21
C GLU A 144 7.96 -8.30 5.33
N ILE A 145 7.23 -8.33 4.21
CA ILE A 145 5.82 -7.97 4.14
C ILE A 145 5.05 -9.20 3.64
N GLY A 146 4.31 -9.84 4.53
CA GLY A 146 3.52 -11.02 4.22
C GLY A 146 2.43 -10.76 3.18
N GLY A 147 2.11 -11.81 2.41
CA GLY A 147 1.17 -11.71 1.29
C GLY A 147 -0.25 -11.29 1.68
N GLY A 148 -0.97 -10.70 0.74
CA GLY A 148 -2.34 -10.19 0.92
C GLY A 148 -2.43 -8.94 1.80
N SER A 149 -1.30 -8.30 2.13
CA SER A 149 -1.24 -7.12 3.00
C SER A 149 -1.60 -5.84 2.24
N TRP A 150 -2.17 -4.88 2.95
CA TRP A 150 -2.47 -3.54 2.46
C TRP A 150 -1.67 -2.49 3.21
N LEU A 151 -0.90 -1.67 2.50
CA LEU A 151 -0.19 -0.53 3.05
C LEU A 151 -0.86 0.76 2.61
N GLY A 152 -1.48 1.48 3.54
CA GLY A 152 -2.15 2.74 3.26
C GLY A 152 -1.20 3.83 2.76
N ALA A 153 -1.78 4.86 2.12
CA ALA A 153 -1.02 5.97 1.56
C ALA A 153 -0.06 6.60 2.59
N GLY A 154 1.19 6.86 2.19
CA GLY A 154 2.18 7.47 3.08
C GLY A 154 2.66 6.60 4.24
N ALA A 155 2.33 5.30 4.28
CA ALA A 155 2.88 4.40 5.30
C ALA A 155 4.40 4.25 5.16
N VAL A 156 5.08 4.14 6.29
CA VAL A 156 6.54 4.01 6.40
C VAL A 156 6.86 2.68 7.07
N VAL A 157 7.65 1.83 6.43
CA VAL A 157 8.14 0.55 6.96
C VAL A 157 9.64 0.64 7.19
N LEU A 158 10.04 0.54 8.46
CA LEU A 158 11.42 0.73 8.91
C LEU A 158 12.23 -0.58 8.89
N PRO A 159 13.58 -0.50 8.98
CA PRO A 159 14.43 -1.68 8.94
C PRO A 159 14.07 -2.68 10.04
N GLY A 160 14.11 -3.97 9.72
CA GLY A 160 13.78 -5.04 10.65
C GLY A 160 12.28 -5.30 10.87
N ALA A 161 11.40 -4.58 10.17
CA ALA A 161 9.97 -4.83 10.23
C ALA A 161 9.60 -6.17 9.56
N ARG A 162 8.77 -6.96 10.24
CA ARG A 162 8.23 -8.25 9.74
C ARG A 162 6.73 -8.26 9.90
N LEU A 163 6.00 -8.16 8.79
CA LEU A 163 4.54 -8.20 8.78
C LEU A 163 4.08 -9.59 8.35
N GLY A 164 3.16 -10.17 9.12
CA GLY A 164 2.45 -11.38 8.74
C GLY A 164 1.58 -11.21 7.50
N ARG A 165 0.83 -12.26 7.13
CA ARG A 165 -0.13 -12.21 6.02
C ARG A 165 -1.35 -11.37 6.35
N ASN A 166 -1.95 -10.78 5.33
CA ASN A 166 -3.20 -10.01 5.44
C ASN A 166 -3.16 -8.90 6.50
N VAL A 167 -2.00 -8.25 6.66
CA VAL A 167 -1.85 -7.11 7.56
C VAL A 167 -2.34 -5.84 6.86
N VAL A 168 -3.05 -5.00 7.60
CA VAL A 168 -3.47 -3.68 7.14
C VAL A 168 -2.68 -2.62 7.89
N VAL A 169 -1.86 -1.85 7.17
CA VAL A 169 -1.17 -0.68 7.69
C VAL A 169 -1.98 0.56 7.34
N ALA A 170 -2.43 1.30 8.34
CA ALA A 170 -3.16 2.54 8.12
C ALA A 170 -2.29 3.59 7.41
N ALA A 171 -2.94 4.52 6.72
CA ALA A 171 -2.27 5.64 6.07
C ALA A 171 -1.39 6.43 7.07
N GLY A 172 -0.19 6.80 6.65
CA GLY A 172 0.77 7.56 7.46
C GLY A 172 1.36 6.81 8.67
N ALA A 173 1.08 5.52 8.85
CA ALA A 173 1.63 4.77 9.98
C ALA A 173 3.13 4.47 9.80
N VAL A 174 3.89 4.46 10.90
CA VAL A 174 5.33 4.15 10.92
C VAL A 174 5.57 2.81 11.59
N VAL A 175 5.78 1.76 10.80
CA VAL A 175 5.86 0.37 11.24
C VAL A 175 7.30 -0.02 11.53
N ARG A 176 7.50 -0.68 12.68
CA ARG A 176 8.77 -1.29 13.11
C ARG A 176 8.50 -2.57 13.90
N GLY A 177 9.45 -3.50 13.87
CA GLY A 177 9.33 -4.79 14.57
C GLY A 177 8.29 -5.71 13.93
N GLU A 178 7.78 -6.65 14.73
CA GLU A 178 6.88 -7.70 14.25
C GLU A 178 5.40 -7.29 14.33
N VAL A 179 4.65 -7.60 13.28
CA VAL A 179 3.19 -7.48 13.22
C VAL A 179 2.61 -8.85 12.87
N PRO A 180 1.75 -9.44 13.72
CA PRO A 180 1.20 -10.77 13.46
C PRO A 180 0.23 -10.75 12.27
N ASP A 181 -0.06 -11.95 11.76
CA ASP A 181 -1.08 -12.15 10.72
C ASP A 181 -2.42 -11.51 11.08
N HIS A 182 -3.17 -11.07 10.06
CA HIS A 182 -4.53 -10.54 10.22
C HIS A 182 -4.65 -9.44 11.27
N ALA A 183 -3.67 -8.53 11.30
CA ALA A 183 -3.66 -7.38 12.18
C ALA A 183 -3.86 -6.08 11.40
N VAL A 184 -4.48 -5.10 12.05
CA VAL A 184 -4.52 -3.72 11.58
C VAL A 184 -3.63 -2.89 12.49
N VAL A 185 -2.66 -2.17 11.92
CA VAL A 185 -1.75 -1.28 12.65
C VAL A 185 -1.93 0.17 12.23
N ALA A 186 -1.82 1.10 13.18
CA ALA A 186 -1.93 2.53 12.93
C ALA A 186 -1.04 3.36 13.87
N GLY A 187 -0.71 4.58 13.47
CA GLY A 187 0.07 5.54 14.27
C GLY A 187 1.58 5.53 13.99
N ALA A 188 2.31 6.41 14.67
CA ALA A 188 3.76 6.56 14.55
C ALA A 188 4.38 6.71 15.97
N PRO A 189 5.00 5.65 16.54
CA PRO A 189 5.15 4.32 15.96
C PRO A 189 3.82 3.55 15.90
N ALA A 190 3.69 2.69 14.89
CA ALA A 190 2.48 1.92 14.65
C ALA A 190 2.20 0.96 15.80
N ARG A 191 0.93 0.82 16.15
CA ARG A 191 0.42 -0.14 17.15
C ARG A 191 -0.74 -0.90 16.54
N VAL A 192 -0.89 -2.15 16.97
CA VAL A 192 -2.06 -2.94 16.61
C VAL A 192 -3.30 -2.28 17.20
N VAL A 193 -4.25 -1.93 16.34
CA VAL A 193 -5.55 -1.35 16.70
C VAL A 193 -6.70 -2.32 16.46
N ARG A 194 -6.47 -3.40 15.70
CA ARG A 194 -7.44 -4.47 15.47
C ARG A 194 -6.73 -5.78 15.15
N ARG A 195 -7.29 -6.93 15.56
CA ARG A 195 -6.82 -8.28 15.22
C ARG A 195 -7.98 -9.18 14.83
N TRP A 196 -7.72 -10.16 13.99
CA TRP A 196 -8.65 -11.26 13.76
C TRP A 196 -8.51 -12.33 14.85
N ASP A 197 -9.66 -12.78 15.35
CA ASP A 197 -9.81 -13.93 16.23
C ASP A 197 -10.62 -15.00 15.49
N PRO A 198 -10.19 -16.28 15.42
CA PRO A 198 -10.91 -17.31 14.69
C PRO A 198 -12.33 -17.60 15.20
N GLU A 199 -12.59 -17.42 16.49
CA GLU A 199 -13.89 -17.71 17.11
C GLU A 199 -14.78 -16.47 17.15
N ARG A 200 -14.16 -15.30 17.36
CA ARG A 200 -14.86 -14.03 17.61
C ARG A 200 -14.81 -13.05 16.44
N GLY A 201 -14.10 -13.41 15.37
CA GLY A 201 -13.86 -12.54 14.22
C GLY A 201 -12.98 -11.33 14.56
N TRP A 202 -13.17 -10.22 13.84
CA TRP A 202 -12.40 -8.99 14.07
C TRP A 202 -12.64 -8.39 15.45
N GLN A 203 -11.56 -7.99 16.13
CA GLN A 203 -11.59 -7.39 17.47
C GLN A 203 -10.79 -6.07 17.47
N PRO A 204 -11.44 -4.90 17.70
CA PRO A 204 -12.88 -4.74 17.87
C PRO A 204 -13.65 -5.05 16.56
N PRO A 205 -14.94 -5.46 16.65
CA PRO A 205 -15.76 -5.78 15.48
C PRO A 205 -15.81 -4.66 14.45
N LEU A 206 -15.97 -5.05 13.18
CA LEU A 206 -16.25 -4.10 12.11
C LEU A 206 -17.59 -3.42 12.41
N ARG A 207 -17.63 -2.09 12.21
CA ARG A 207 -18.82 -1.28 12.49
C ARG A 207 -19.84 -1.31 11.36
N THR A 208 -19.40 -1.69 10.17
CA THR A 208 -20.22 -1.68 8.95
C THR A 208 -20.26 -3.07 8.36
N PRO A 209 -21.40 -3.47 7.75
CA PRO A 209 -21.45 -4.70 6.98
C PRO A 209 -20.46 -4.65 5.81
N PRO A 210 -20.04 -5.80 5.28
CA PRO A 210 -19.20 -5.84 4.08
C PRO A 210 -19.94 -5.19 2.91
N PRO A 211 -19.24 -4.46 2.02
CA PRO A 211 -19.84 -3.96 0.80
C PRO A 211 -20.31 -5.12 -0.08
N VAL A 212 -21.49 -4.99 -0.66
CA VAL A 212 -22.06 -6.00 -1.59
C VAL A 212 -21.74 -5.56 -3.01
N PRO A 213 -21.24 -6.45 -3.89
CA PRO A 213 -21.06 -6.15 -5.30
C PRO A 213 -22.38 -5.67 -5.93
N ILE A 214 -22.26 -4.81 -6.94
CA ILE A 214 -23.42 -4.39 -7.73
C ILE A 214 -24.01 -5.65 -8.38
N PRO A 215 -25.32 -5.94 -8.19
CA PRO A 215 -25.94 -7.11 -8.80
C PRO A 215 -25.76 -7.15 -10.31
N GLU A 216 -25.66 -8.35 -10.87
CA GLU A 216 -25.62 -8.52 -12.32
C GLU A 216 -26.88 -7.92 -12.98
N GLY A 217 -26.70 -7.29 -14.14
CA GLY A 217 -27.80 -6.69 -14.90
C GLY A 217 -28.18 -5.26 -14.48
N VAL A 218 -27.54 -4.69 -13.45
CA VAL A 218 -27.70 -3.27 -13.13
C VAL A 218 -26.98 -2.42 -14.17
N THR A 219 -27.72 -1.53 -14.83
CA THR A 219 -27.21 -0.61 -15.85
C THR A 219 -26.57 0.64 -15.24
N PRO A 220 -25.63 1.30 -15.94
CA PRO A 220 -25.09 2.60 -15.51
C PRO A 220 -26.18 3.66 -15.25
N GLU A 221 -27.23 3.69 -16.08
CA GLU A 221 -28.34 4.62 -15.94
C GLU A 221 -29.12 4.38 -14.64
N GLN A 222 -29.32 3.12 -14.26
CA GLN A 222 -29.95 2.76 -12.98
C GLN A 222 -29.09 3.18 -11.77
N LEU A 223 -27.76 3.10 -11.87
CA LEU A 223 -26.86 3.58 -10.81
C LEU A 223 -26.87 5.11 -10.68
N VAL A 224 -26.92 5.81 -11.81
CA VAL A 224 -27.01 7.28 -11.83
C VAL A 224 -28.33 7.74 -11.23
N ALA A 225 -29.45 7.08 -11.54
CA ALA A 225 -30.76 7.39 -10.95
C ALA A 225 -30.80 7.22 -9.42
N LEU A 226 -29.99 6.32 -8.84
CA LEU A 226 -29.84 6.20 -7.39
C LEU A 226 -29.06 7.36 -6.76
N SER A 227 -28.30 8.10 -7.55
CA SER A 227 -27.52 9.26 -7.11
C SER A 227 -28.32 10.57 -7.15
N ASP A 228 -29.56 10.53 -7.66
CA ASP A 228 -30.45 11.69 -7.65
C ASP A 228 -30.90 12.03 -6.21
N PRO A 229 -30.85 13.31 -5.79
CA PRO A 229 -31.13 13.72 -4.41
C PRO A 229 -32.45 13.19 -3.82
N PRO A 230 -33.60 13.21 -4.55
CA PRO A 230 -34.86 12.72 -4.02
C PRO A 230 -34.86 11.22 -3.74
N VAL A 231 -34.15 10.43 -4.57
CA VAL A 231 -34.02 8.98 -4.41
C VAL A 231 -33.02 8.66 -3.29
N CYS A 232 -31.92 9.40 -3.23
CA CYS A 232 -30.95 9.33 -2.13
C CYS A 232 -31.58 9.61 -0.77
N ASP A 233 -32.45 10.63 -0.66
CA ASP A 233 -33.11 10.98 0.59
C ASP A 233 -34.17 9.94 0.99
N ALA A 234 -34.94 9.42 0.03
CA ALA A 234 -35.88 8.31 0.27
C ALA A 234 -35.18 7.02 0.74
N VAL A 235 -34.00 6.69 0.18
CA VAL A 235 -33.19 5.56 0.62
C VAL A 235 -32.61 5.79 2.02
N ARG A 236 -32.15 7.02 2.33
CA ARG A 236 -31.66 7.38 3.67
C ARG A 236 -32.75 7.25 4.72
N ASP A 237 -33.97 7.70 4.41
CA ASP A 237 -35.11 7.60 5.31
C ASP A 237 -35.51 6.13 5.55
N ALA A 238 -35.56 5.33 4.49
CA ALA A 238 -35.82 3.89 4.59
C ALA A 238 -34.77 3.14 5.43
N VAL A 239 -33.48 3.47 5.28
CA VAL A 239 -32.40 2.90 6.10
C VAL A 239 -32.49 3.36 7.55
N ARG A 240 -32.92 4.61 7.79
CA ARG A 240 -33.09 5.17 9.14
C ARG A 240 -34.26 4.53 9.88
N ASP A 241 -35.33 4.20 9.18
CA ASP A 241 -36.50 3.51 9.73
C ASP A 241 -36.21 2.03 9.99
N ALA A 242 -35.49 1.36 9.08
CA ALA A 242 -35.03 -0.02 9.31
C ALA A 242 -34.08 -0.15 10.53
N GLY A 243 -33.31 0.90 10.85
CA GLY A 243 -32.46 0.95 12.03
C GLY A 243 -33.20 1.20 13.36
N ARG A 244 -34.49 1.61 13.32
CA ARG A 244 -35.31 1.80 14.53
C ARG A 244 -36.01 0.52 14.96
N ASP A 245 -36.38 -0.36 14.02
CA ASP A 245 -37.06 -1.62 14.31
C ASP A 245 -36.13 -2.68 14.95
N THR A 246 -34.81 -2.50 14.88
CA THR A 246 -33.83 -3.33 15.61
C THR A 246 -33.55 -2.83 17.04
N GLY A 247 -34.26 -1.81 17.52
CA GLY A 247 -33.93 -1.05 18.72
C GLY A 247 -34.99 -1.05 19.83
N THR A 248 -35.63 -2.18 20.15
CA THR A 248 -36.42 -2.32 21.40
C THR A 248 -36.27 -3.69 22.03
N ALA A 249 -35.18 -3.87 22.80
CA ALA A 249 -35.13 -4.81 23.93
C ALA A 249 -33.89 -4.52 24.80
N SER A 250 -34.00 -3.54 25.71
CA SER A 250 -33.43 -3.61 27.08
C SER A 250 -33.69 -2.28 27.80
N GLY A 251 -34.91 -2.14 28.32
CA GLY A 251 -35.16 -1.24 29.44
C GLY A 251 -34.54 -1.86 30.70
N GLY A 252 -33.43 -1.29 31.15
CA GLY A 252 -32.75 -1.66 32.39
C GLY A 252 -32.14 -0.42 33.02
N THR A 253 -32.88 0.17 33.96
CA THR A 253 -32.51 1.31 34.80
C THR A 253 -31.11 1.13 35.39
N LEU A 254 -30.22 2.09 35.16
CA LEU A 254 -29.01 2.26 35.96
C LEU A 254 -29.06 3.62 36.67
N ASP A 255 -29.25 3.46 37.97
CA ASP A 255 -29.12 4.42 39.05
C ASP A 255 -27.80 5.21 38.95
N ARG A 256 -27.88 6.53 39.15
CA ARG A 256 -26.75 7.44 39.23
C ARG A 256 -26.55 7.81 40.69
N THR A 257 -25.61 7.14 41.36
CA THR A 257 -25.01 7.60 42.61
C THR A 257 -23.52 7.24 42.67
N ALA A 258 -22.76 8.06 43.42
CA ALA A 258 -21.31 8.05 43.71
C ALA A 258 -20.41 8.64 42.60
N GLU A 259 -19.88 9.88 42.68
CA GLU A 259 -19.25 10.64 43.77
C GLU A 259 -17.83 10.14 44.11
N GLU A 260 -16.86 11.00 43.80
CA GLU A 260 -15.55 11.23 44.42
C GLU A 260 -14.71 10.02 44.95
N ARG A 261 -13.60 9.75 44.26
CA ARG A 261 -12.21 9.73 44.80
C ARG A 261 -11.18 9.46 43.72
#